data_AF-A0A957YGF8-F1
#
_entry.id   AF-A0A957YGF8-F1
#
_cell.length_a   1.000
_cell.length_b   1.000
_cell.length_c   1.000
_cell.angle_alpha   90.00
_cell.angle_beta   90.00
_cell.angle_gamma   90.00
#
_symmetry.space_group_name_H-M   'P 1'
#
loop_
_entity.id
_entity.type
_entity.pdbx_description
1 polymer ?
#
loop_
_entity_poly.entity_id
_entity_poly.type
_entity_poly.pdbx_seq_one_letter_code
_entity_poly.pdbx_strand_id
1 'polypeptide(L)'
;MNTVYNHQPRKVGEDVQRRINALGIGQKMQDLPEELWHDSFRFYVKEDPTRKGGPNLRLIRLDPNEPSLTVTGYIFNKFVHPYENRFITPREAARLQGFPDELEFKGTLTSVQRQVGDAVPVELGKAVFHSLLQTLTTYWPDEQAYYALSLFSGAGGFDIAAEQANIAFTRPIKTFACVEIEKDRCHTLTGYFKNDVPVFQKDISSIGSAYVLDECKIQREDVWLVYGGPPCQSFSQAGKQKGVFDPRGTLIFEFLRFIEEIRPRFFIMENVSNLRGIGKGRLLQQILNEMKSLGYRVDARILTATHFGSPQKRRRFFFVGSREDLPVKVLLPEPTHGEVKGLFSLLPIRTVGDAFAGLPKPDYEPISVSSE
;
A
#
# COMPACT_ATOMS: atom_id res chain seq x y z
N MET A 1 -2.81 -7.46 -27.72
CA MET A 1 -3.07 -7.96 -26.35
C MET A 1 -2.15 -7.18 -25.42
N ASN A 2 -2.66 -6.57 -24.35
CA ASN A 2 -1.79 -5.97 -23.34
C ASN A 2 -0.96 -7.08 -22.68
N THR A 3 0.33 -6.83 -22.48
CA THR A 3 1.22 -7.80 -21.82
C THR A 3 0.92 -7.79 -20.33
N VAL A 4 0.62 -8.96 -19.76
CA VAL A 4 0.31 -9.11 -18.33
C VAL A 4 1.48 -9.77 -17.62
N TYR A 5 2.13 -9.04 -16.71
CA TYR A 5 3.27 -9.55 -15.95
C TYR A 5 2.87 -10.16 -14.61
N ASN A 6 3.71 -11.08 -14.11
CA ASN A 6 3.57 -11.75 -12.82
C ASN A 6 2.22 -12.47 -12.63
N HIS A 7 1.62 -12.96 -13.71
CA HIS A 7 0.34 -13.68 -13.70
C HIS A 7 0.54 -15.19 -13.82
N GLN A 8 1.23 -15.76 -12.82
CA GLN A 8 1.53 -17.18 -12.76
C GLN A 8 1.14 -17.74 -11.39
N PRO A 9 0.27 -18.77 -11.32
CA PRO A 9 -0.11 -19.38 -10.05
C PRO A 9 1.02 -20.21 -9.46
N ARG A 10 1.01 -20.34 -8.14
CA ARG A 10 1.93 -21.23 -7.43
C ARG A 10 1.44 -22.69 -7.52
N LYS A 11 2.33 -23.62 -7.85
CA LYS A 11 2.08 -25.07 -7.69
C LYS A 11 2.06 -25.46 -6.20
N VAL A 12 1.14 -26.33 -5.83
CA VAL A 12 0.90 -26.75 -4.45
C VAL A 12 0.97 -28.27 -4.34
N GLY A 13 1.19 -28.81 -3.14
CA GLY A 13 1.09 -30.25 -2.91
C GLY A 13 -0.35 -30.73 -2.80
N GLU A 14 -0.55 -32.05 -2.85
CA GLU A 14 -1.86 -32.71 -2.85
C GLU A 14 -2.74 -32.28 -1.66
N ASP A 15 -2.21 -32.29 -0.44
CA ASP A 15 -2.99 -31.89 0.75
C ASP A 15 -3.49 -30.44 0.68
N VAL A 16 -2.71 -29.54 0.10
CA VAL A 16 -3.12 -28.15 -0.09
C VAL A 16 -4.16 -28.06 -1.21
N GLN A 17 -4.01 -28.86 -2.26
CA GLN A 17 -4.98 -28.94 -3.34
C GLN A 17 -6.33 -29.50 -2.85
N ARG A 18 -6.35 -30.54 -1.99
CA ARG A 18 -7.57 -31.06 -1.36
C ARG A 18 -8.31 -29.95 -0.60
N ARG A 19 -7.59 -29.16 0.20
CA ARG A 19 -8.16 -28.00 0.92
C ARG A 19 -8.72 -26.95 -0.02
N ILE A 20 -8.00 -26.61 -1.08
CA ILE A 20 -8.46 -25.65 -2.10
C ILE A 20 -9.77 -26.14 -2.74
N ASN A 21 -9.81 -27.41 -3.17
CA ASN A 21 -10.98 -28.00 -3.83
C ASN A 21 -12.20 -28.03 -2.92
N ALA A 22 -12.01 -28.29 -1.62
CA ALA A 22 -13.09 -28.37 -0.64
C ALA A 22 -13.65 -27.00 -0.19
N LEU A 23 -12.92 -25.91 -0.40
CA LEU A 23 -13.41 -24.57 -0.06
C LEU A 23 -14.45 -24.08 -1.07
N GLY A 24 -15.66 -23.76 -0.61
CA GLY A 24 -16.66 -22.99 -1.33
C GLY A 24 -16.37 -21.48 -1.35
N ILE A 25 -17.13 -20.73 -2.15
CA ILE A 25 -16.99 -19.26 -2.25
C ILE A 25 -17.16 -18.60 -0.88
N GLY A 26 -16.24 -17.70 -0.52
CA GLY A 26 -16.24 -16.99 0.76
C GLY A 26 -15.83 -17.84 1.97
N GLN A 27 -15.70 -19.16 1.83
CA GLN A 27 -15.33 -20.06 2.90
C GLN A 27 -13.83 -19.95 3.22
N LYS A 28 -13.51 -20.28 4.48
CA LYS A 28 -12.17 -20.18 5.08
C LYS A 28 -11.79 -21.49 5.76
N MET A 29 -10.54 -21.62 6.21
CA MET A 29 -9.98 -22.84 6.83
C MET A 29 -10.91 -23.51 7.85
N GLN A 30 -11.58 -22.72 8.70
CA GLN A 30 -12.53 -23.18 9.72
C GLN A 30 -13.79 -23.87 9.17
N ASP A 31 -14.15 -23.61 7.91
CA ASP A 31 -15.35 -24.13 7.27
C ASP A 31 -15.06 -25.43 6.49
N LEU A 32 -13.78 -25.84 6.43
CA LEU A 32 -13.38 -27.13 5.88
C LEU A 32 -13.76 -28.27 6.84
N PRO A 33 -13.97 -29.49 6.31
CA PRO A 33 -13.99 -30.70 7.13
C PRO A 33 -12.75 -30.78 8.03
N GLU A 34 -12.93 -31.24 9.26
CA GLU A 34 -11.87 -31.21 10.26
C GLU A 34 -10.64 -32.00 9.80
N GLU A 35 -10.81 -33.14 9.12
CA GLU A 35 -9.74 -33.94 8.51
C GLU A 35 -8.83 -33.13 7.57
N LEU A 36 -9.35 -32.10 6.91
CA LEU A 36 -8.61 -31.22 6.02
C LEU A 36 -7.99 -30.01 6.75
N TRP A 37 -8.22 -29.81 8.05
CA TRP A 37 -7.57 -28.73 8.77
C TRP A 37 -6.06 -28.90 8.82
N HIS A 38 -5.34 -27.80 8.59
CA HIS A 38 -3.89 -27.76 8.79
C HIS A 38 -3.55 -27.92 10.29
N ASP A 39 -2.45 -28.59 10.62
CA ASP A 39 -2.06 -28.88 12.01
C ASP A 39 -1.93 -27.63 12.88
N SER A 40 -1.37 -26.55 12.32
CA SER A 40 -1.32 -25.27 13.04
C SER A 40 -2.73 -24.78 13.39
N PHE A 41 -3.71 -24.92 12.49
CA PHE A 41 -5.08 -24.53 12.75
C PHE A 41 -5.71 -25.37 13.86
N ARG A 42 -5.52 -26.70 13.81
CA ARG A 42 -5.96 -27.61 14.87
C ARG A 42 -5.38 -27.24 16.24
N PHE A 43 -4.07 -26.94 16.29
CA PHE A 43 -3.40 -26.52 17.51
C PHE A 43 -4.05 -25.28 18.11
N TYR A 44 -4.30 -24.24 17.31
CA TYR A 44 -4.91 -23.00 17.82
C TYR A 44 -6.38 -23.15 18.22
N VAL A 45 -7.17 -23.97 17.52
CA VAL A 45 -8.56 -24.23 17.91
C VAL A 45 -8.62 -25.02 19.22
N LYS A 46 -7.67 -25.94 19.46
CA LYS A 46 -7.54 -26.65 20.73
C LYS A 46 -7.18 -25.71 21.89
N GLU A 47 -6.30 -24.74 21.68
CA GLU A 47 -5.90 -23.78 22.72
C GLU A 47 -7.00 -22.75 23.05
N ASP A 48 -7.78 -22.34 22.05
CA ASP A 48 -8.90 -21.41 22.23
C ASP A 48 -10.01 -21.71 21.22
N PRO A 49 -11.08 -22.42 21.64
CA PRO A 49 -12.21 -22.77 20.77
C PRO A 49 -12.95 -21.57 20.18
N THR A 50 -12.78 -20.37 20.77
CA THR A 50 -13.42 -19.13 20.30
C THR A 50 -12.56 -18.40 19.26
N ARG A 51 -11.34 -18.88 18.99
CA ARG A 51 -10.38 -18.20 18.13
C ARG A 51 -10.77 -18.28 16.66
N LYS A 52 -11.22 -17.15 16.13
CA LYS A 52 -11.67 -17.01 14.72
C LYS A 52 -10.53 -16.72 13.71
N GLY A 53 -9.25 -16.94 14.07
CA GLY A 53 -8.12 -16.87 13.13
C GLY A 53 -6.78 -16.27 13.62
N GLY A 54 -5.88 -16.02 12.67
CA GLY A 54 -4.51 -15.47 12.85
C GLY A 54 -3.74 -15.40 11.52
N PRO A 55 -2.55 -14.76 11.44
CA PRO A 55 -1.88 -14.48 10.17
C PRO A 55 -1.54 -15.74 9.35
N ASN A 56 -1.18 -16.83 10.02
CA ASN A 56 -0.83 -18.12 9.42
C ASN A 56 -2.00 -19.11 9.32
N LEU A 57 -3.24 -18.65 9.58
CA LEU A 57 -4.43 -19.51 9.76
C LEU A 57 -5.53 -19.27 8.72
N ARG A 58 -5.27 -18.49 7.68
CA ARG A 58 -6.33 -17.86 6.86
C ARG A 58 -6.29 -18.30 5.41
N LEU A 59 -6.39 -19.60 5.15
CA LEU A 59 -6.82 -20.03 3.83
C LEU A 59 -8.27 -19.56 3.63
N ILE A 60 -8.56 -18.80 2.58
CA ILE A 60 -9.89 -18.30 2.24
C ILE A 60 -10.07 -18.28 0.73
N ARG A 61 -11.19 -18.83 0.24
CA ARG A 61 -11.64 -18.60 -1.13
C ARG A 61 -12.33 -17.27 -1.19
N LEU A 62 -11.81 -16.40 -2.05
CA LEU A 62 -12.36 -15.06 -2.22
C LEU A 62 -13.81 -15.14 -2.71
N ASP A 63 -14.65 -14.24 -2.21
CA ASP A 63 -15.99 -14.04 -2.74
C ASP A 63 -15.92 -12.99 -3.84
N PRO A 64 -16.36 -13.30 -5.08
CA PRO A 64 -16.29 -12.35 -6.19
C PRO A 64 -17.18 -11.12 -6.00
N ASN A 65 -18.20 -11.17 -5.14
CA ASN A 65 -19.14 -10.07 -4.90
C ASN A 65 -18.76 -9.20 -3.69
N GLU A 66 -17.67 -9.53 -3.01
CA GLU A 66 -17.18 -8.79 -1.84
C GLU A 66 -15.76 -8.24 -2.09
N PRO A 67 -15.36 -7.15 -1.42
CA PRO A 67 -13.96 -6.77 -1.38
C PRO A 67 -13.14 -7.77 -0.57
N SER A 68 -11.90 -8.02 -1.00
CA SER A 68 -11.02 -8.96 -0.33
C SER A 68 -10.61 -8.50 1.07
N LEU A 69 -10.11 -9.42 1.90
CA LEU A 69 -9.31 -9.03 3.07
C LEU A 69 -8.01 -8.33 2.62
N THR A 70 -7.31 -7.71 3.57
CA THR A 70 -6.02 -7.08 3.30
C THR A 70 -5.03 -8.04 2.63
N VAL A 71 -4.48 -7.63 1.49
CA VAL A 71 -3.34 -8.22 0.80
C VAL A 71 -2.08 -7.91 1.62
N THR A 72 -1.33 -8.94 1.98
CA THR A 72 -0.12 -8.87 2.82
C THR A 72 1.02 -9.60 2.11
N GLY A 73 2.27 -9.51 2.59
CA GLY A 73 3.43 -10.19 1.99
C GLY A 73 3.42 -11.74 2.00
N TYR A 74 2.27 -12.36 2.27
CA TYR A 74 2.04 -13.81 2.36
C TYR A 74 0.78 -14.20 1.57
N ILE A 75 0.68 -13.71 0.34
CA ILE A 75 -0.52 -13.76 -0.50
C ILE A 75 -0.95 -15.21 -0.76
N PHE A 76 0.00 -16.07 -1.14
CA PHE A 76 -0.26 -17.46 -1.53
C PHE A 76 -0.59 -18.40 -0.40
N ASN A 77 -0.44 -17.99 0.86
CA ASN A 77 -0.84 -18.82 1.99
C ASN A 77 -2.25 -18.45 2.47
N LYS A 78 -2.93 -17.57 1.72
CA LYS A 78 -4.14 -16.91 2.16
C LYS A 78 -5.27 -16.97 1.14
N PHE A 79 -5.05 -16.50 -0.08
CA PHE A 79 -6.15 -16.24 -1.02
C PHE A 79 -6.27 -17.27 -2.14
N VAL A 80 -7.34 -18.05 -2.09
CA VAL A 80 -7.79 -18.94 -3.17
C VAL A 80 -8.67 -18.17 -4.14
N HIS A 81 -8.47 -18.40 -5.44
CA HIS A 81 -9.21 -17.74 -6.51
C HIS A 81 -10.73 -18.01 -6.39
N PRO A 82 -11.62 -17.04 -6.66
CA PRO A 82 -13.06 -17.21 -6.46
C PRO A 82 -13.66 -18.39 -7.26
N TYR A 83 -13.17 -18.59 -8.49
CA TYR A 83 -13.75 -19.56 -9.43
C TYR A 83 -12.86 -20.74 -9.77
N GLU A 84 -11.57 -20.67 -9.44
CA GLU A 84 -10.58 -21.66 -9.88
C GLU A 84 -9.96 -22.34 -8.68
N ASN A 85 -9.59 -23.61 -8.83
CA ASN A 85 -8.98 -24.41 -7.77
C ASN A 85 -7.46 -24.16 -7.68
N ARG A 86 -7.10 -22.90 -7.46
CA ARG A 86 -5.72 -22.43 -7.30
C ARG A 86 -5.66 -21.22 -6.36
N PHE A 87 -4.48 -20.93 -5.85
CA PHE A 87 -4.22 -19.62 -5.27
C PHE A 87 -4.32 -18.51 -6.32
N ILE A 88 -4.62 -17.29 -5.87
CA ILE A 88 -4.50 -16.12 -6.74
C ILE A 88 -3.04 -15.90 -7.15
N THR A 89 -2.81 -15.32 -8.33
CA THR A 89 -1.49 -14.93 -8.83
C THR A 89 -1.00 -13.63 -8.17
N PRO A 90 0.31 -13.30 -8.25
CA PRO A 90 0.79 -11.98 -7.84
C PRO A 90 0.07 -10.83 -8.55
N ARG A 91 -0.20 -10.97 -9.86
CA ARG A 91 -0.96 -10.00 -10.65
C ARG A 91 -2.36 -9.76 -10.12
N GLU A 92 -3.10 -10.83 -9.83
CA GLU A 92 -4.44 -10.72 -9.25
C GLU A 92 -4.39 -9.98 -7.91
N ALA A 93 -3.41 -10.28 -7.06
CA ALA A 93 -3.21 -9.55 -5.82
C ALA A 93 -2.78 -8.08 -6.02
N ALA A 94 -2.00 -7.79 -7.06
CA ALA A 94 -1.62 -6.43 -7.45
C ALA A 94 -2.84 -5.62 -7.92
N ARG A 95 -3.77 -6.25 -8.67
CA ARG A 95 -5.04 -5.62 -9.03
C ARG A 95 -5.93 -5.33 -7.82
N LEU A 96 -5.93 -6.18 -6.79
CA LEU A 96 -6.62 -5.86 -5.52
C LEU A 96 -6.03 -4.63 -4.81
N GLN A 97 -4.81 -4.22 -5.15
CA GLN A 97 -4.16 -2.99 -4.69
C GLN A 97 -4.28 -1.84 -5.71
N GLY A 98 -4.86 -2.07 -6.89
CA GLY A 98 -5.03 -1.07 -7.96
C GLY A 98 -3.82 -0.86 -8.87
N PHE A 99 -2.83 -1.76 -8.86
CA PHE A 99 -1.68 -1.65 -9.76
C PHE A 99 -2.07 -1.92 -11.23
N PRO A 100 -1.47 -1.19 -12.20
CA PRO A 100 -1.67 -1.44 -13.63
C PRO A 100 -1.04 -2.77 -14.06
N ASP A 101 -1.62 -3.41 -15.07
CA ASP A 101 -1.22 -4.75 -15.54
C ASP A 101 0.17 -4.78 -16.19
N GLU A 102 0.56 -3.64 -16.77
CA GLU A 102 1.82 -3.45 -17.48
C GLU A 102 3.02 -3.32 -16.53
N LEU A 103 2.79 -3.09 -15.23
CA LEU A 103 3.86 -3.02 -14.24
C LEU A 103 4.47 -4.40 -14.00
N GLU A 104 5.73 -4.61 -14.34
CA GLU A 104 6.43 -5.85 -13.99
C GLU A 104 7.12 -5.73 -12.63
N PHE A 105 6.67 -6.52 -11.65
CA PHE A 105 7.36 -6.64 -10.36
C PHE A 105 8.61 -7.52 -10.53
N LYS A 106 9.77 -6.96 -10.22
CA LYS A 106 11.09 -7.60 -10.34
C LYS A 106 11.47 -8.38 -9.08
N GLY A 107 12.35 -9.36 -9.24
CA GLY A 107 12.92 -10.15 -8.15
C GLY A 107 12.28 -11.51 -7.96
N THR A 108 12.56 -12.14 -6.81
CA THR A 108 12.01 -13.46 -6.47
C THR A 108 10.51 -13.40 -6.18
N LEU A 109 9.83 -14.54 -6.25
CA LEU A 109 8.40 -14.63 -5.91
C LEU A 109 8.08 -14.11 -4.49
N THR A 110 8.98 -14.32 -3.53
CA THR A 110 8.85 -13.78 -2.17
C THR A 110 8.99 -12.26 -2.16
N SER A 111 9.94 -11.72 -2.93
CA SER A 111 10.13 -10.27 -3.09
C SER A 111 8.89 -9.62 -3.68
N VAL A 112 8.38 -10.16 -4.80
CA VAL A 112 7.16 -9.68 -5.46
C VAL A 112 5.96 -9.66 -4.51
N GLN A 113 5.76 -10.72 -3.70
CA GLN A 113 4.67 -10.73 -2.72
C GLN A 113 4.79 -9.62 -1.67
N ARG A 114 6.00 -9.38 -1.15
CA ARG A 114 6.24 -8.27 -0.20
C ARG A 114 6.01 -6.91 -0.84
N GLN A 115 6.48 -6.73 -2.07
CA GLN A 115 6.25 -5.52 -2.86
C GLN A 115 4.75 -5.18 -2.96
N VAL A 116 3.93 -6.14 -3.39
CA VAL A 116 2.47 -5.97 -3.48
C VAL A 116 1.83 -5.80 -2.10
N GLY A 117 2.24 -6.61 -1.12
CA GLY A 117 1.63 -6.63 0.22
C GLY A 117 1.91 -5.40 1.08
N ASP A 118 3.08 -4.78 0.90
CA ASP A 118 3.52 -3.61 1.68
C ASP A 118 3.03 -2.30 1.06
N ALA A 119 2.72 -2.29 -0.24
CA ALA A 119 2.30 -1.11 -0.98
C ALA A 119 1.07 -0.39 -0.39
N VAL A 120 1.05 0.93 -0.56
CA VAL A 120 -0.17 1.73 -0.46
C VAL A 120 -1.10 1.34 -1.62
N PRO A 121 -2.40 1.07 -1.39
CA PRO A 121 -3.35 0.88 -2.48
C PRO A 121 -3.36 2.10 -3.39
N VAL A 122 -3.25 1.89 -4.69
CA VAL A 122 -3.10 2.97 -5.69
C VAL A 122 -4.30 3.91 -5.65
N GLU A 123 -5.53 3.38 -5.67
CA GLU A 123 -6.73 4.23 -5.65
C GLU A 123 -6.88 5.02 -4.34
N LEU A 124 -6.41 4.47 -3.22
CA LEU A 124 -6.40 5.17 -1.94
C LEU A 124 -5.40 6.33 -1.94
N GLY A 125 -4.17 6.10 -2.41
CA GLY A 125 -3.16 7.15 -2.57
C GLY A 125 -3.62 8.23 -3.56
N LYS A 126 -4.27 7.82 -4.65
CA LYS A 126 -4.73 8.69 -5.73
C LYS A 126 -5.78 9.66 -5.24
N ALA A 127 -6.69 9.22 -4.36
CA ALA A 127 -7.65 10.11 -3.72
C ALA A 127 -6.96 11.20 -2.87
N VAL A 128 -5.86 10.85 -2.17
CA VAL A 128 -5.10 11.82 -1.37
C VAL A 128 -4.39 12.83 -2.26
N PHE A 129 -3.71 12.38 -3.31
CA PHE A 129 -3.08 13.29 -4.29
C PHE A 129 -4.09 14.12 -5.06
N HIS A 130 -5.27 13.58 -5.37
CA HIS A 130 -6.34 14.32 -6.02
C HIS A 130 -6.81 15.49 -5.14
N SER A 131 -7.00 15.28 -3.83
CA SER A 131 -7.34 16.37 -2.88
C SER A 131 -6.25 17.46 -2.85
N LEU A 132 -4.98 17.06 -2.84
CA LEU A 132 -3.86 17.99 -2.93
C LEU A 132 -3.89 18.77 -4.24
N LEU A 133 -4.02 18.10 -5.38
CA LEU A 133 -4.05 18.73 -6.71
C LEU A 133 -5.22 19.70 -6.86
N GLN A 134 -6.41 19.39 -6.36
CA GLN A 134 -7.54 20.33 -6.32
C GLN A 134 -7.17 21.64 -5.58
N THR A 135 -6.45 21.51 -4.46
CA THR A 135 -5.98 22.67 -3.72
C THR A 135 -4.91 23.43 -4.51
N LEU A 136 -3.92 22.71 -5.05
CA LEU A 136 -2.81 23.31 -5.78
C LEU A 136 -3.28 24.09 -7.00
N THR A 137 -4.17 23.51 -7.82
CA THR A 137 -4.69 24.17 -9.03
C THR A 137 -5.61 25.35 -8.72
N THR A 138 -6.22 25.38 -7.53
CA THR A 138 -7.05 26.52 -7.09
C THR A 138 -6.19 27.71 -6.65
N TYR A 139 -5.12 27.46 -5.88
CA TYR A 139 -4.31 28.52 -5.27
C TYR A 139 -3.10 28.93 -6.10
N TRP A 140 -2.61 28.04 -6.98
CA TRP A 140 -1.47 28.27 -7.86
C TRP A 140 -1.75 27.79 -9.28
N PRO A 141 -2.72 28.41 -9.98
CA PRO A 141 -3.15 27.98 -11.32
C PRO A 141 -2.09 28.22 -12.41
N ASP A 142 -1.16 29.15 -12.18
CA ASP A 142 -0.16 29.54 -13.16
C ASP A 142 1.02 28.56 -13.25
N GLU A 143 1.22 27.72 -12.22
CA GLU A 143 2.32 26.75 -12.14
C GLU A 143 2.19 25.63 -13.17
N GLN A 144 3.25 25.38 -13.94
CA GLN A 144 3.20 24.36 -15.00
C GLN A 144 3.16 22.92 -14.45
N ALA A 145 3.84 22.69 -13.33
CA ALA A 145 3.88 21.41 -12.63
C ALA A 145 4.27 21.62 -11.17
N TYR A 146 3.98 20.62 -10.33
CA TYR A 146 4.34 20.61 -8.92
C TYR A 146 5.38 19.52 -8.66
N TYR A 147 6.64 19.91 -8.49
CA TYR A 147 7.74 18.96 -8.34
C TYR A 147 7.71 18.24 -6.99
N ALA A 148 7.86 16.92 -7.03
CA ALA A 148 7.74 16.06 -5.86
C ALA A 148 8.93 15.12 -5.67
N LEU A 149 9.35 14.94 -4.43
CA LEU A 149 10.30 13.91 -4.01
C LEU A 149 9.56 12.77 -3.33
N SER A 150 9.80 11.54 -3.80
CA SER A 150 9.28 10.31 -3.19
C SER A 150 10.32 9.67 -2.28
N LEU A 151 9.96 9.38 -1.05
CA LEU A 151 10.80 8.73 -0.05
C LEU A 151 10.16 7.39 0.36
N PHE A 152 10.98 6.35 0.56
CA PHE A 152 10.49 5.01 0.87
C PHE A 152 9.51 4.51 -0.21
N SER A 153 9.83 4.75 -1.48
CA SER A 153 8.92 4.59 -2.62
C SER A 153 8.41 3.15 -2.78
N GLY A 154 9.16 2.18 -2.27
CA GLY A 154 8.81 0.78 -2.36
C GLY A 154 8.67 0.34 -3.81
N ALA A 155 7.64 -0.46 -4.10
CA ALA A 155 7.34 -0.90 -5.46
C ALA A 155 6.50 0.10 -6.27
N GLY A 156 6.39 1.35 -5.81
CA GLY A 156 5.72 2.41 -6.56
C GLY A 156 4.23 2.59 -6.28
N GLY A 157 3.64 1.90 -5.30
CA GLY A 157 2.18 1.99 -5.08
C GLY A 157 1.70 3.42 -4.80
N PHE A 158 2.52 4.22 -4.10
CA PHE A 158 2.20 5.62 -3.83
C PHE A 158 2.60 6.53 -5.00
N ASP A 159 3.71 6.23 -5.67
CA ASP A 159 4.21 6.96 -6.84
C ASP A 159 3.27 6.87 -8.05
N ILE A 160 2.80 5.66 -8.37
CA ILE A 160 1.79 5.39 -9.39
C ILE A 160 0.49 6.14 -9.05
N ALA A 161 0.14 6.21 -7.77
CA ALA A 161 -1.03 6.93 -7.33
C ALA A 161 -0.93 8.44 -7.58
N ALA A 162 0.27 9.03 -7.42
CA ALA A 162 0.53 10.42 -7.77
C ALA A 162 0.37 10.64 -9.29
N GLU A 163 0.96 9.77 -10.12
CA GLU A 163 0.84 9.89 -11.58
C GLU A 163 -0.59 9.70 -12.08
N GLN A 164 -1.33 8.72 -11.54
CA GLN A 164 -2.73 8.50 -11.91
C GLN A 164 -3.65 9.63 -11.45
N ALA A 165 -3.30 10.35 -10.38
CA ALA A 165 -4.06 11.52 -9.96
C ALA A 165 -3.96 12.65 -11.00
N ASN A 166 -2.82 12.78 -11.69
CA ASN A 166 -2.59 13.80 -12.71
C ASN A 166 -3.57 13.72 -13.90
N ILE A 167 -4.15 12.56 -14.19
CA ILE A 167 -5.07 12.37 -15.34
C ILE A 167 -6.25 13.35 -15.29
N ALA A 168 -6.69 13.75 -14.09
CA ALA A 168 -7.80 14.67 -13.89
C ALA A 168 -7.40 16.15 -13.93
N PHE A 169 -6.12 16.48 -14.07
CA PHE A 169 -5.62 17.85 -13.94
C PHE A 169 -4.67 18.23 -15.08
N THR A 170 -4.76 19.49 -15.50
CA THR A 170 -3.86 20.05 -16.53
C THR A 170 -2.46 20.34 -16.01
N ARG A 171 -2.31 20.50 -14.69
CA ARG A 171 -1.04 20.77 -14.01
C ARG A 171 -0.67 19.56 -13.13
N PRO A 172 0.32 18.74 -13.54
CA PRO A 172 0.62 17.49 -12.87
C PRO A 172 1.54 17.67 -11.66
N ILE A 173 1.45 16.75 -10.71
CA ILE A 173 2.56 16.42 -9.82
C ILE A 173 3.64 15.72 -10.65
N LYS A 174 4.87 16.22 -10.61
CA LYS A 174 6.02 15.61 -11.28
C LYS A 174 7.00 15.06 -10.25
N THR A 175 6.97 13.75 -10.03
CA THR A 175 7.98 13.07 -9.21
C THR A 175 9.33 13.18 -9.90
N PHE A 176 10.27 13.93 -9.33
CA PHE A 176 11.59 14.13 -9.93
C PHE A 176 12.63 13.13 -9.44
N ALA A 177 12.39 12.49 -8.30
CA ALA A 177 13.27 11.48 -7.73
C ALA A 177 12.53 10.57 -6.75
N CYS A 178 13.06 9.36 -6.61
CA CYS A 178 12.62 8.36 -5.64
C CYS A 178 13.81 7.90 -4.79
N VAL A 179 13.60 7.67 -3.49
CA VAL A 179 14.58 7.06 -2.59
C VAL A 179 14.02 5.75 -2.06
N GLU A 180 14.71 4.65 -2.33
CA GLU A 180 14.32 3.29 -1.93
C GLU A 180 15.57 2.47 -1.62
N ILE A 181 15.56 1.64 -0.58
CA ILE A 181 16.76 0.89 -0.16
C ILE A 181 16.84 -0.49 -0.83
N GLU A 182 15.69 -1.11 -1.08
CA GLU A 182 15.60 -2.49 -1.56
C GLU A 182 15.79 -2.58 -3.08
N LYS A 183 16.80 -3.33 -3.50
CA LYS A 183 17.19 -3.51 -4.91
C LYS A 183 16.03 -3.88 -5.84
N ASP A 184 15.24 -4.90 -5.48
CA ASP A 184 14.14 -5.40 -6.32
C ASP A 184 13.02 -4.36 -6.47
N ARG A 185 12.79 -3.54 -5.43
CA ARG A 185 11.83 -2.43 -5.43
C ARG A 185 12.31 -1.32 -6.35
N CYS A 186 13.59 -0.97 -6.25
CA CYS A 186 14.23 -0.01 -7.16
C CYS A 186 14.08 -0.45 -8.61
N HIS A 187 14.40 -1.70 -8.94
CA HIS A 187 14.27 -2.22 -10.30
C HIS A 187 12.82 -2.20 -10.82
N THR A 188 11.85 -2.52 -9.98
CA THR A 188 10.42 -2.44 -10.33
C THR A 188 10.02 -1.00 -10.65
N LEU A 189 10.41 -0.06 -9.78
CA LEU A 189 10.08 1.35 -9.93
C LEU A 189 10.78 2.01 -11.13
N THR A 190 12.07 1.70 -11.34
CA THR A 190 12.82 2.14 -12.53
C THR A 190 12.18 1.64 -13.82
N GLY A 191 11.71 0.38 -13.84
CA GLY A 191 10.99 -0.19 -14.98
C GLY A 191 9.66 0.52 -15.24
N TYR A 192 8.92 0.86 -14.18
CA TYR A 192 7.67 1.62 -14.28
C TYR A 192 7.88 3.01 -14.89
N PHE A 193 8.85 3.76 -14.37
CA PHE A 193 9.20 5.09 -14.89
C PHE A 193 9.99 5.05 -16.20
N LYS A 194 10.27 3.88 -16.77
CA LYS A 194 11.06 3.71 -18.01
C LYS A 194 12.43 4.42 -17.98
N ASN A 195 13.02 4.56 -16.79
CA ASN A 195 14.25 5.31 -16.51
C ASN A 195 14.14 6.85 -16.59
N ASP A 196 12.94 7.42 -16.73
CA ASP A 196 12.75 8.87 -16.79
C ASP A 196 12.88 9.55 -15.42
N VAL A 197 12.67 8.80 -14.34
CA VAL A 197 12.79 9.27 -12.95
C VAL A 197 13.95 8.54 -12.26
N PRO A 198 14.97 9.26 -11.75
CA PRO A 198 16.04 8.69 -10.93
C PRO A 198 15.49 7.98 -9.68
N VAL A 199 15.91 6.72 -9.50
CA VAL A 199 15.64 5.94 -8.29
C VAL A 199 16.96 5.73 -7.54
N PHE A 200 17.14 6.47 -6.45
CA PHE A 200 18.33 6.38 -5.60
C PHE A 200 18.22 5.15 -4.71
N GLN A 201 18.95 4.08 -5.08
CA GLN A 201 19.07 2.90 -4.23
C GLN A 201 19.96 3.20 -3.01
N LYS A 202 19.39 3.80 -1.97
CA LYS A 202 20.12 4.30 -0.80
C LYS A 202 19.30 4.10 0.48
N ASP A 203 20.02 3.90 1.59
CA ASP A 203 19.45 4.07 2.91
C ASP A 203 19.28 5.57 3.17
N ILE A 204 18.04 6.00 3.42
CA ILE A 204 17.72 7.41 3.67
C ILE A 204 18.52 7.97 4.85
N SER A 205 18.84 7.17 5.88
CA SER A 205 19.63 7.60 7.04
C SER A 205 21.09 7.90 6.71
N SER A 206 21.56 7.45 5.55
CA SER A 206 22.93 7.67 5.05
C SER A 206 23.05 8.79 4.02
N ILE A 207 21.94 9.46 3.67
CA ILE A 207 21.91 10.53 2.66
C ILE A 207 21.11 11.75 3.14
N GLY A 208 21.57 12.93 2.73
CA GLY A 208 20.85 14.20 2.93
C GLY A 208 20.06 14.62 1.69
N SER A 209 19.11 15.53 1.86
CA SER A 209 18.33 16.05 0.74
C SER A 209 19.19 16.78 -0.29
N ALA A 210 20.24 17.48 0.14
CA ALA A 210 21.15 18.22 -0.74
C ALA A 210 21.73 17.33 -1.84
N TYR A 211 22.19 16.11 -1.49
CA TYR A 211 22.69 15.14 -2.47
C TYR A 211 21.65 14.80 -3.54
N VAL A 212 20.41 14.52 -3.15
CA VAL A 212 19.32 14.18 -4.09
C VAL A 212 18.98 15.38 -4.98
N LEU A 213 18.90 16.58 -4.41
CA LEU A 213 18.59 17.80 -5.13
C LEU A 213 19.69 18.17 -6.15
N ASP A 214 20.95 18.04 -5.76
CA ASP A 214 22.11 18.32 -6.62
C ASP A 214 22.17 17.37 -7.82
N GLU A 215 22.01 16.06 -7.58
CA GLU A 215 21.99 15.03 -8.63
C GLU A 215 20.83 15.25 -9.62
N CYS A 216 19.68 15.72 -9.13
CA CYS A 216 18.50 16.03 -9.97
C CYS A 216 18.49 17.45 -10.54
N LYS A 217 19.45 18.30 -10.15
CA LYS A 217 19.52 19.73 -10.53
C LYS A 217 18.24 20.50 -10.18
N ILE A 218 17.65 20.20 -9.02
CA ILE A 218 16.45 20.85 -8.50
C ILE A 218 16.85 21.81 -7.38
N GLN A 219 16.39 23.06 -7.43
CA GLN A 219 16.58 23.96 -6.29
C GLN A 219 15.60 23.62 -5.17
N ARG A 220 16.00 23.89 -3.92
CA ARG A 220 15.17 23.55 -2.76
C ARG A 220 13.77 24.18 -2.82
N GLU A 221 13.71 25.44 -3.23
CA GLU A 221 12.49 26.23 -3.39
C GLU A 221 11.53 25.71 -4.47
N ASP A 222 12.03 24.91 -5.41
CA ASP A 222 11.23 24.27 -6.45
C ASP A 222 10.54 23.00 -5.95
N VAL A 223 10.90 22.49 -4.76
CA VAL A 223 10.24 21.30 -4.20
C VAL A 223 8.90 21.68 -3.59
N TRP A 224 7.83 21.33 -4.31
CA TRP A 224 6.45 21.54 -3.85
C TRP A 224 6.03 20.51 -2.82
N LEU A 225 6.43 19.26 -3.04
CA LEU A 225 5.91 18.11 -2.31
C LEU A 225 7.03 17.13 -1.92
N VAL A 226 6.96 16.64 -0.69
CA VAL A 226 7.68 15.42 -0.29
C VAL A 226 6.63 14.40 0.15
N TYR A 227 6.67 13.18 -0.38
CA TYR A 227 5.74 12.13 0.03
C TYR A 227 6.45 10.81 0.27
N GLY A 228 5.85 9.94 1.10
CA GLY A 228 6.46 8.66 1.41
C GLY A 228 5.76 7.86 2.50
N GLY A 229 6.14 6.59 2.62
CA GLY A 229 5.61 5.65 3.60
C GLY A 229 6.70 5.03 4.48
N PRO A 230 7.29 5.78 5.44
CA PRO A 230 8.34 5.25 6.31
C PRO A 230 7.86 4.02 7.08
N PRO A 231 8.62 2.91 7.09
CA PRO A 231 8.18 1.67 7.71
C PRO A 231 8.08 1.80 9.25
N CYS A 232 7.05 1.17 9.82
CA CYS A 232 6.78 1.20 11.26
C CYS A 232 7.45 0.05 12.05
N GLN A 233 8.40 -0.67 11.44
CA GLN A 233 8.86 -1.98 11.92
C GLN A 233 9.57 -1.96 13.28
N SER A 234 10.16 -0.82 13.67
CA SER A 234 10.90 -0.66 14.93
C SER A 234 10.04 -0.98 16.18
N PHE A 235 8.73 -0.72 16.12
CA PHE A 235 7.84 -0.87 17.27
C PHE A 235 7.46 -2.32 17.58
N SER A 236 7.32 -3.16 16.55
CA SER A 236 6.98 -4.58 16.74
C SER A 236 8.16 -5.39 17.30
N GLN A 237 9.40 -4.94 17.07
CA GLN A 237 10.61 -5.59 17.59
C GLN A 237 10.98 -5.06 18.99
N ALA A 238 10.81 -3.76 19.24
CA ALA A 238 11.04 -3.16 20.56
C ALA A 238 10.09 -3.71 21.65
N GLY A 239 8.88 -4.13 21.30
CA GLY A 239 8.00 -4.85 22.24
C GLY A 239 8.55 -6.20 22.72
N LYS A 240 9.49 -6.81 21.97
CA LYS A 240 10.16 -8.06 22.35
C LYS A 240 11.47 -7.85 23.12
N GLN A 241 12.11 -6.70 22.97
CA GLN A 241 13.37 -6.37 23.65
C GLN A 241 13.08 -5.29 24.71
N LYS A 242 13.11 -5.67 25.99
CA LYS A 242 12.79 -4.82 27.17
C LYS A 242 13.74 -3.60 27.40
N GLY A 243 14.21 -2.93 26.35
CA GLY A 243 15.04 -1.73 26.41
C GLY A 243 14.21 -0.44 26.47
N VAL A 244 14.86 0.66 26.89
CA VAL A 244 14.29 2.02 26.83
C VAL A 244 14.21 2.42 25.35
N PHE A 245 12.99 2.43 24.82
CA PHE A 245 12.74 2.77 23.42
C PHE A 245 12.80 4.28 23.21
N ASP A 246 13.76 4.77 22.41
CA ASP A 246 13.74 6.13 21.88
C ASP A 246 12.97 6.17 20.54
N PRO A 247 11.75 6.75 20.51
CA PRO A 247 10.97 6.89 19.29
C PRO A 247 11.69 7.66 18.17
N ARG A 248 12.66 8.52 18.51
CA ARG A 248 13.42 9.30 17.53
C ARG A 248 14.29 8.45 16.62
N GLY A 249 14.66 7.23 17.04
CA GLY A 249 15.42 6.28 16.22
C GLY A 249 14.58 5.57 15.14
N THR A 250 13.39 6.06 14.81
CA THR A 250 12.52 5.46 13.80
C THR A 250 12.66 6.18 12.47
N LEU A 251 12.49 5.45 11.36
CA LEU A 251 12.58 5.99 10.00
C LEU A 251 11.51 7.07 9.70
N ILE A 252 10.52 7.24 10.56
CA ILE A 252 9.59 8.39 10.52
C ILE A 252 10.35 9.70 10.74
N PHE A 253 11.34 9.73 11.65
CA PHE A 253 12.12 10.95 11.90
C PHE A 253 13.13 11.22 10.78
N GLU A 254 13.56 10.20 10.04
CA GLU A 254 14.32 10.41 8.79
C GLU A 254 13.46 11.05 7.69
N PHE A 255 12.17 10.69 7.61
CA PHE A 255 11.22 11.40 6.76
C PHE A 255 11.11 12.88 7.20
N LEU A 256 10.94 13.14 8.50
CA LEU A 256 10.84 14.50 9.03
C LEU A 256 12.12 15.31 8.87
N ARG A 257 13.30 14.68 8.94
CA ARG A 257 14.59 15.31 8.62
C ARG A 257 14.60 15.85 7.19
N PHE A 258 14.13 15.07 6.21
CA PHE A 258 13.97 15.58 4.84
C PHE A 258 12.98 16.74 4.75
N ILE A 259 11.89 16.73 5.54
CA ILE A 259 10.96 17.87 5.62
C ILE A 259 11.64 19.12 6.21
N GLU A 260 12.49 18.96 7.21
CA GLU A 260 13.26 20.05 7.82
C GLU A 260 14.30 20.62 6.83
N GLU A 261 15.07 19.76 6.17
CA GLU A 261 16.12 20.14 5.22
C GLU A 261 15.53 20.85 3.98
N ILE A 262 14.48 20.28 3.39
CA ILE A 262 13.86 20.77 2.15
C ILE A 262 12.87 21.91 2.40
N ARG A 263 12.14 21.90 3.53
CA ARG A 263 11.02 22.83 3.81
C ARG A 263 9.97 22.88 2.68
N PRO A 264 9.48 21.74 2.16
CA PRO A 264 8.55 21.73 1.03
C PRO A 264 7.24 22.46 1.38
N ARG A 265 6.51 22.95 0.38
CA ARG A 265 5.20 23.59 0.61
C ARG A 265 4.21 22.61 1.26
N PHE A 266 4.21 21.37 0.78
CA PHE A 266 3.34 20.30 1.26
C PHE A 266 4.13 19.02 1.52
N PHE A 267 3.61 18.16 2.40
CA PHE A 267 4.06 16.78 2.48
C PHE A 267 2.89 15.82 2.65
N ILE A 268 3.07 14.57 2.21
CA ILE A 268 2.13 13.49 2.49
C ILE A 268 2.88 12.28 3.05
N MET A 269 2.56 11.90 4.28
CA MET A 269 3.15 10.73 4.91
C MET A 269 2.09 9.65 5.11
N GLU A 270 2.38 8.43 4.67
CA GLU A 270 1.57 7.25 4.91
C GLU A 270 2.18 6.39 6.03
N ASN A 271 1.32 5.70 6.79
CA ASN A 271 1.74 4.66 7.70
C ASN A 271 0.64 3.61 7.98
N VAL A 272 1.00 2.54 8.70
CA VAL A 272 0.06 1.52 9.15
C VAL A 272 -0.97 2.08 10.13
N SER A 273 -2.22 1.58 10.07
CA SER A 273 -3.31 2.07 10.93
C SER A 273 -3.06 1.90 12.44
N ASN A 274 -2.20 0.94 12.81
CA ASN A 274 -1.85 0.66 14.20
C ASN A 274 -1.04 1.77 14.87
N LEU A 275 -0.45 2.70 14.10
CA LEU A 275 0.33 3.83 14.60
C LEU A 275 -0.38 4.58 15.73
N ARG A 276 -1.70 4.77 15.61
CA ARG A 276 -2.55 5.46 16.61
C ARG A 276 -2.51 4.81 18.00
N GLY A 277 -2.30 3.50 18.08
CA GLY A 277 -2.29 2.76 19.35
C GLY A 277 -0.90 2.58 19.96
N ILE A 278 0.17 2.85 19.21
CA ILE A 278 1.54 2.58 19.64
C ILE A 278 1.92 3.45 20.84
N GLY A 279 2.47 2.81 21.87
CA GLY A 279 2.89 3.49 23.10
C GLY A 279 1.74 4.23 23.80
N LYS A 280 0.49 3.75 23.66
CA LYS A 280 -0.75 4.43 24.10
C LYS A 280 -0.99 5.79 23.41
N GLY A 281 -0.58 5.91 22.14
CA GLY A 281 -0.72 7.12 21.34
C GLY A 281 0.42 8.13 21.49
N ARG A 282 1.40 7.88 22.39
CA ARG A 282 2.54 8.80 22.63
C ARG A 282 3.35 9.08 21.38
N LEU A 283 3.60 8.05 20.56
CA LEU A 283 4.34 8.22 19.31
C LEU A 283 3.61 9.15 18.34
N LEU A 284 2.31 8.93 18.13
CA LEU A 284 1.52 9.76 17.24
C LEU A 284 1.54 11.22 17.70
N GLN A 285 1.39 11.46 19.01
CA GLN A 285 1.47 12.81 19.57
C GLN A 285 2.84 13.45 19.33
N GLN A 286 3.92 12.69 19.50
CA GLN A 286 5.28 13.19 19.25
C GLN A 286 5.49 13.53 17.77
N ILE A 287 5.05 12.68 16.84
CA ILE A 287 5.12 12.95 15.40
C ILE A 287 4.36 14.24 15.06
N LEU A 288 3.14 14.40 15.57
CA LEU A 288 2.33 15.60 15.33
C LEU A 288 2.96 16.86 15.93
N ASN A 289 3.56 16.75 17.12
CA ASN A 289 4.28 17.86 17.75
C ASN A 289 5.51 18.25 16.93
N GLU A 290 6.27 17.28 16.41
CA GLU A 290 7.44 17.53 15.57
C GLU A 290 7.05 18.20 14.24
N MET A 291 6.01 17.70 13.57
CA MET A 291 5.49 18.34 12.36
C MET A 291 5.04 19.79 12.64
N LYS A 292 4.47 20.05 13.81
CA LYS A 292 4.09 21.41 14.24
C LYS A 292 5.32 22.28 14.54
N SER A 293 6.35 21.78 15.23
CA SER A 293 7.58 22.54 15.49
C SER A 293 8.33 22.87 14.20
N LEU A 294 8.22 22.03 13.18
CA LEU A 294 8.70 22.30 11.82
C LEU A 294 7.83 23.33 11.07
N GLY A 295 6.78 23.89 11.68
CA GLY A 295 5.93 24.92 11.09
C GLY A 295 4.97 24.38 10.02
N TYR A 296 4.33 23.23 10.27
CA TYR A 296 3.28 22.67 9.41
C TYR A 296 1.95 22.51 10.13
N ARG A 297 0.87 22.91 9.44
CA ARG A 297 -0.50 22.54 9.78
C ARG A 297 -0.78 21.16 9.17
N VAL A 298 -1.17 20.21 10.00
CA VAL A 298 -1.38 18.81 9.57
C VAL A 298 -2.85 18.43 9.67
N ASP A 299 -3.37 17.73 8.66
CA ASP A 299 -4.54 16.88 8.76
C ASP A 299 -4.12 15.41 8.81
N ALA A 300 -4.67 14.64 9.73
CA ALA A 300 -4.19 13.30 10.07
C ALA A 300 -5.34 12.37 10.45
N ARG A 301 -5.62 11.35 9.62
CA ARG A 301 -6.69 10.39 9.88
C ARG A 301 -6.45 9.02 9.25
N ILE A 302 -7.24 8.04 9.68
CA ILE A 302 -7.26 6.71 9.08
C ILE A 302 -8.20 6.73 7.89
N LEU A 303 -7.69 6.34 6.73
CA LEU A 303 -8.48 6.10 5.52
C LEU A 303 -8.61 4.59 5.26
N THR A 304 -9.72 4.20 4.64
CA THR A 304 -10.03 2.80 4.31
C THR A 304 -10.15 2.66 2.79
N ALA A 305 -9.35 1.78 2.19
CA ALA A 305 -9.20 1.67 0.74
C ALA A 305 -10.52 1.36 -0.01
N THR A 306 -11.43 0.60 0.61
CA THR A 306 -12.78 0.34 0.03
C THR A 306 -13.61 1.59 -0.16
N HIS A 307 -13.38 2.65 0.64
CA HIS A 307 -14.07 3.93 0.49
C HIS A 307 -13.54 4.78 -0.67
N PHE A 308 -12.47 4.32 -1.33
CA PHE A 308 -11.80 5.03 -2.41
C PHE A 308 -11.62 4.13 -3.64
N GLY A 309 -12.44 3.09 -3.81
CA GLY A 309 -12.47 2.28 -5.03
C GLY A 309 -11.48 1.11 -5.08
N SER A 310 -10.68 0.88 -4.03
CA SER A 310 -9.89 -0.36 -3.95
C SER A 310 -10.77 -1.55 -3.51
N PRO A 311 -10.73 -2.70 -4.20
CA PRO A 311 -11.55 -3.88 -3.89
C PRO A 311 -10.98 -4.70 -2.73
N GLN A 312 -10.54 -4.03 -1.67
CA GLN A 312 -9.80 -4.61 -0.55
C GLN A 312 -10.02 -3.83 0.75
N LYS A 313 -10.35 -4.55 1.83
CA LYS A 313 -10.47 -4.02 3.19
C LYS A 313 -9.08 -3.73 3.77
N ARG A 314 -8.50 -2.56 3.46
CA ARG A 314 -7.18 -2.10 3.97
C ARG A 314 -7.28 -0.71 4.56
N ARG A 315 -6.80 -0.54 5.79
CA ARG A 315 -6.78 0.74 6.52
C ARG A 315 -5.36 1.27 6.60
N ARG A 316 -5.19 2.57 6.40
CA ARG A 316 -3.91 3.29 6.47
C ARG A 316 -4.06 4.63 7.15
N PHE A 317 -3.04 5.02 7.89
CA PHE A 317 -2.98 6.30 8.57
C PHE A 317 -2.24 7.28 7.65
N PHE A 318 -2.88 8.38 7.29
CA PHE A 318 -2.25 9.40 6.46
C PHE A 318 -2.09 10.70 7.23
N PHE A 319 -1.04 11.43 6.88
CA PHE A 319 -0.78 12.81 7.29
C PHE A 319 -0.65 13.65 6.02
N VAL A 320 -1.34 14.78 5.95
CA VAL A 320 -1.10 15.80 4.93
C VAL A 320 -0.70 17.08 5.64
N GLY A 321 0.53 17.51 5.41
CA GLY A 321 1.09 18.73 5.97
C GLY A 321 1.04 19.88 4.98
N SER A 322 0.64 21.06 5.43
CA SER A 322 0.74 22.33 4.70
C SER A 322 1.59 23.30 5.51
N ARG A 323 2.63 23.88 4.90
CA ARG A 323 3.50 24.83 5.59
C ARG A 323 2.70 26.02 6.11
N GLU A 324 3.00 26.49 7.32
CA GLU A 324 2.15 27.45 8.06
C GLU A 324 2.00 28.81 7.36
N ASP A 325 3.01 29.23 6.61
CA ASP A 325 3.05 30.48 5.84
C ASP A 325 2.15 30.47 4.59
N LEU A 326 1.64 29.30 4.18
CA LEU A 326 0.78 29.20 3.01
C LEU A 326 -0.64 29.72 3.31
N PRO A 327 -1.36 30.23 2.30
CA PRO A 327 -2.73 30.73 2.48
C PRO A 327 -3.76 29.61 2.72
N VAL A 328 -3.37 28.34 2.55
CA VAL A 328 -4.27 27.19 2.57
C VAL A 328 -3.74 26.03 3.40
N LYS A 329 -4.68 25.27 3.97
CA LYS A 329 -4.44 23.95 4.55
C LYS A 329 -5.12 22.90 3.67
N VAL A 330 -4.36 21.92 3.19
CA VAL A 330 -4.89 20.77 2.46
C VAL A 330 -5.51 19.79 3.46
N LEU A 331 -6.66 19.23 3.11
CA LEU A 331 -7.36 18.23 3.90
C LEU A 331 -7.30 16.86 3.21
N LEU A 332 -7.34 15.80 4.00
CA LEU A 332 -7.48 14.45 3.49
C LEU A 332 -8.86 14.30 2.80
N PRO A 333 -8.98 13.44 1.78
CA PRO A 333 -10.18 13.33 0.95
C PRO A 333 -11.33 12.65 1.70
N GLU A 334 -12.56 13.09 1.45
CA GLU A 334 -13.77 12.39 1.91
C GLU A 334 -14.02 11.12 1.08
N PRO A 335 -14.68 10.09 1.66
CA PRO A 335 -15.06 8.87 0.94
C PRO A 335 -15.76 9.14 -0.40
N THR A 336 -15.37 8.39 -1.44
CA THR A 336 -16.04 8.40 -2.75
C THR A 336 -16.91 7.16 -2.97
N HIS A 337 -16.65 6.09 -2.20
CA HIS A 337 -17.35 4.82 -2.27
C HIS A 337 -17.93 4.43 -0.90
N GLY A 338 -19.05 3.71 -0.88
CA GLY A 338 -19.69 3.25 0.35
C GLY A 338 -20.96 2.46 0.11
N GLU A 339 -21.74 2.22 1.17
CA GLU A 339 -23.10 1.70 1.05
C GLU A 339 -24.02 2.77 0.45
N VAL A 340 -24.80 2.40 -0.56
CA VAL A 340 -25.72 3.33 -1.24
C VAL A 340 -26.89 3.66 -0.31
N LYS A 341 -26.83 4.80 0.39
CA LYS A 341 -27.97 5.35 1.15
C LYS A 341 -28.02 6.88 1.02
N GLY A 342 -28.96 7.40 0.21
CA GLY A 342 -29.37 8.82 0.23
C GLY A 342 -29.05 9.65 -1.02
N LEU A 343 -29.40 10.94 -0.95
CA LEU A 343 -29.43 11.92 -2.05
C LEU A 343 -28.04 12.36 -2.57
N PHE A 344 -26.99 12.14 -1.77
CA PHE A 344 -25.58 12.29 -2.15
C PHE A 344 -24.97 10.90 -2.29
N SER A 345 -25.19 10.24 -3.43
CA SER A 345 -24.87 8.83 -3.60
C SER A 345 -23.37 8.61 -3.79
N LEU A 346 -22.73 7.99 -2.78
CA LEU A 346 -21.41 7.38 -2.95
C LEU A 346 -21.45 6.29 -4.03
N LEU A 347 -20.32 6.07 -4.70
CA LEU A 347 -20.17 4.97 -5.65
C LEU A 347 -20.23 3.61 -4.90
N PRO A 348 -20.74 2.55 -5.55
CA PRO A 348 -20.77 1.23 -4.93
C PRO A 348 -19.36 0.69 -4.69
N ILE A 349 -19.16 -0.01 -3.58
CA ILE A 349 -17.87 -0.63 -3.23
C ILE A 349 -17.45 -1.63 -4.34
N ARG A 350 -16.18 -1.54 -4.77
CA ARG A 350 -15.58 -2.47 -5.73
C ARG A 350 -15.31 -3.83 -5.10
N THR A 351 -15.44 -4.87 -5.91
CA THR A 351 -15.39 -6.27 -5.51
C THR A 351 -14.17 -7.00 -6.07
N VAL A 352 -13.88 -8.20 -5.57
CA VAL A 352 -12.85 -9.07 -6.15
C VAL A 352 -13.17 -9.39 -7.63
N GLY A 353 -14.44 -9.59 -7.97
CA GLY A 353 -14.90 -9.82 -9.33
C GLY A 353 -14.55 -8.66 -10.26
N ASP A 354 -14.81 -7.42 -9.82
CA ASP A 354 -14.41 -6.21 -10.56
C ASP A 354 -12.89 -6.18 -10.81
N ALA A 355 -12.10 -6.55 -9.80
CA ALA A 355 -10.65 -6.53 -9.87
C ALA A 355 -10.11 -7.54 -10.90
N PHE A 356 -10.69 -8.74 -10.96
CA PHE A 356 -10.18 -9.83 -11.80
C PHE A 356 -10.75 -9.82 -13.21
N ALA A 357 -11.80 -9.04 -13.46
CA ALA A 357 -12.44 -8.94 -14.76
C ALA A 357 -11.43 -8.63 -15.88
N GLY A 358 -11.52 -9.39 -16.98
CA GLY A 358 -10.69 -9.20 -18.17
C GLY A 358 -9.25 -9.69 -18.07
N LEU A 359 -8.80 -10.30 -16.96
CA LEU A 359 -7.51 -11.02 -16.97
C LEU A 359 -7.61 -12.27 -17.87
N PRO A 360 -6.57 -12.55 -18.68
CA PRO A 360 -6.47 -13.83 -19.34
C PRO A 360 -6.33 -14.93 -18.29
N LYS A 361 -6.80 -16.15 -18.60
CA LYS A 361 -6.53 -17.30 -17.73
C LYS A 361 -5.03 -17.58 -17.74
N PRO A 362 -4.40 -17.80 -16.57
CA PRO A 362 -3.02 -18.24 -16.54
C PRO A 362 -2.92 -19.69 -17.05
N ASP A 363 -1.78 -20.03 -17.62
CA ASP A 363 -1.46 -21.41 -17.97
C ASP A 363 -1.17 -22.21 -16.68
N TYR A 364 -2.18 -22.89 -16.15
CA TYR A 364 -2.09 -23.66 -14.92
C TYR A 364 -3.12 -24.79 -14.88
N GLU A 365 -2.63 -26.00 -14.67
CA GLU A 365 -3.45 -27.17 -14.39
C GLU A 365 -3.30 -27.56 -12.92
N PRO A 366 -4.40 -27.58 -12.14
CA PRO A 366 -4.39 -28.08 -10.77
C PRO A 366 -4.01 -29.56 -10.71
N ILE A 367 -3.41 -29.99 -9.60
CA ILE A 367 -3.15 -31.42 -9.38
C ILE A 367 -4.49 -32.16 -9.32
N SER A 368 -4.64 -33.20 -10.14
CA SER A 368 -5.74 -34.16 -10.04
C SER A 368 -5.62 -34.92 -8.72
N VAL A 369 -6.52 -34.63 -7.79
CA VAL A 369 -6.63 -35.36 -6.51
C VAL A 369 -7.79 -36.32 -6.63
N SER A 370 -7.52 -37.61 -6.47
CA SER A 370 -8.57 -38.63 -6.39
C SER A 370 -9.48 -38.33 -5.20
N SER A 371 -10.80 -38.38 -5.43
CA SER A 371 -11.77 -38.46 -4.37
C SER A 371 -11.69 -39.87 -3.78
N GLU A 372 -11.05 -40.00 -2.61
CA GLU A 372 -11.19 -41.21 -1.77
C GLU A 372 -12.61 -41.34 -1.23
#